data_AF-A0AA43EM36-F1
#
_entry.id   AF-A0AA43EM36-F1
#
_cell.length_a   1.000
_cell.length_b   1.000
_cell.length_c   1.000
_cell.angle_alpha   90.00
_cell.angle_beta   90.00
_cell.angle_gamma   90.00
#
_symmetry.space_group_name_H-M   'P 1'
#
loop_
_entity.id
_entity.type
_entity.pdbx_description
1 polymer ?
#
loop_
_entity_poly.entity_id
_entity_poly.type
_entity_poly.pdbx_seq_one_letter_code
_entity_poly.pdbx_strand_id
1 'polypeptide(L)'
;PALGLVLVTQSPDLALERVASVPNAYEIHKLADGSGLLVGFIEKNMASQIAPKERPKTLRLFLHSSSSDEAPLIVAVPLEKLMADQMPRQRDSGKRDGPVVLEMDLQSTMTRKGPISQ
;
A
#
# COMPACT_ATOMS: atom_id res chain seq x y z
N PRO A 1 -5.60 -11.26 24.50
CA PRO A 1 -5.28 -11.44 23.08
C PRO A 1 -4.01 -10.65 22.71
N ALA A 2 -2.86 -11.32 22.67
CA ALA A 2 -1.60 -10.71 22.30
C ALA A 2 -1.52 -10.57 20.77
N LEU A 3 -1.42 -9.33 20.29
CA LEU A 3 -1.11 -9.05 18.88
C LEU A 3 0.36 -9.40 18.65
N GLY A 4 0.60 -10.60 18.13
CA GLY A 4 1.92 -11.02 17.67
C GLY A 4 2.32 -10.17 16.46
N LEU A 5 3.22 -9.20 16.68
CA LEU A 5 4.06 -8.69 15.61
C LEU A 5 4.90 -9.87 15.12
N VAL A 6 4.51 -10.49 14.01
CA VAL A 6 5.39 -11.40 13.28
C VAL A 6 6.48 -10.54 12.67
N LEU A 7 7.55 -10.37 13.43
CA LEU A 7 8.85 -10.01 12.91
C LEU A 7 9.17 -11.06 11.85
N VAL A 8 9.34 -10.64 10.59
CA VAL A 8 9.81 -11.50 9.51
C VAL A 8 11.23 -11.93 9.88
N THR A 9 11.36 -13.00 10.65
CA THR A 9 12.63 -13.65 10.91
C THR A 9 13.04 -14.29 9.60
N GLN A 10 14.11 -13.77 9.01
CA GLN A 10 14.76 -14.39 7.86
C GLN A 10 15.21 -15.78 8.31
N SER A 11 14.45 -16.81 7.95
CA SER A 11 14.91 -18.18 8.03
C SER A 11 16.05 -18.33 7.00
N PRO A 12 17.23 -18.84 7.40
CA PRO A 12 18.36 -19.02 6.49
C PRO A 12 18.04 -19.95 5.31
N ASP A 13 17.01 -20.81 5.46
CA ASP A 13 16.62 -21.81 4.47
C ASP A 13 15.47 -21.36 3.54
N LEU A 14 14.72 -20.31 3.89
CA LEU A 14 13.91 -19.57 2.92
C LEU A 14 14.65 -18.27 2.59
N ALA A 15 15.63 -18.38 1.71
CA ALA A 15 15.92 -17.25 0.84
C ALA A 15 14.65 -17.01 0.00
N LEU A 16 13.73 -16.19 0.52
CA LEU A 16 12.82 -15.45 -0.34
C LEU A 16 13.75 -14.70 -1.27
N GLU A 17 13.90 -15.17 -2.51
CA GLU A 17 14.48 -14.39 -3.59
C GLU A 17 13.74 -13.05 -3.56
N ARG A 18 14.37 -12.04 -2.96
CA ARG A 18 13.92 -10.64 -3.04
C ARG A 18 14.25 -10.09 -4.43
N VAL A 19 14.07 -10.88 -5.47
CA VAL A 19 14.52 -10.57 -6.82
C VAL A 19 13.66 -11.43 -7.76
N ALA A 20 12.84 -10.92 -8.66
CA ALA A 20 13.05 -9.73 -9.48
C ALA A 20 12.02 -8.62 -9.20
N SER A 21 12.53 -7.50 -8.69
CA SER A 21 11.91 -6.19 -8.85
C SER A 21 11.91 -5.87 -10.33
N VAL A 22 10.87 -6.28 -11.07
CA VAL A 22 10.60 -5.64 -12.36
C VAL A 22 10.50 -4.15 -12.03
N PRO A 23 11.32 -3.27 -12.64
CA PRO A 23 11.10 -1.85 -12.49
C PRO A 23 9.63 -1.62 -12.83
N ASN A 24 8.94 -0.80 -12.04
CA ASN A 24 7.55 -0.41 -12.32
C ASN A 24 6.46 -1.43 -11.86
N ALA A 25 6.77 -2.37 -10.96
CA ALA A 25 5.79 -3.33 -10.44
C ALA A 25 5.42 -3.10 -8.96
N TYR A 26 4.18 -3.43 -8.60
CA TYR A 26 3.71 -3.43 -7.20
C TYR A 26 3.58 -4.85 -6.65
N GLU A 27 3.76 -4.96 -5.34
CA GLU A 27 3.57 -6.20 -4.61
C GLU A 27 2.16 -6.25 -4.01
N ILE A 28 1.49 -7.40 -4.17
CA ILE A 28 0.20 -7.69 -3.55
C ILE A 28 0.38 -8.88 -2.62
N HIS A 29 0.06 -8.69 -1.34
CA HIS A 29 0.06 -9.76 -0.35
C HIS A 29 -1.36 -10.25 -0.09
N LYS A 30 -1.58 -11.55 -0.25
CA LYS A 30 -2.83 -12.20 0.16
C LYS A 30 -2.70 -12.69 1.60
N LEU A 31 -3.62 -12.28 2.46
CA LEU A 31 -3.70 -12.72 3.86
C LEU A 31 -4.42 -14.07 3.96
N ALA A 32 -4.27 -14.73 5.12
CA ALA A 32 -4.87 -16.05 5.38
C ALA A 32 -6.41 -16.04 5.33
N ASP A 33 -7.04 -14.89 5.61
CA ASP A 33 -8.49 -14.69 5.51
C ASP A 33 -8.96 -14.46 4.07
N GLY A 34 -8.05 -14.46 3.10
CA GLY A 34 -8.33 -14.23 1.69
C GLY A 34 -8.31 -12.77 1.25
N SER A 35 -8.19 -11.82 2.18
CA SER A 35 -8.08 -10.40 1.86
C SER A 35 -6.71 -10.08 1.25
N GLY A 36 -6.63 -8.99 0.49
CA GLY A 36 -5.39 -8.56 -0.18
C GLY A 36 -4.90 -7.21 0.33
N LEU A 37 -3.58 -7.04 0.36
CA LEU A 37 -2.89 -5.79 0.67
C LEU A 37 -2.02 -5.38 -0.53
N LEU A 38 -2.15 -4.13 -0.98
CA LEU A 38 -1.22 -3.51 -1.91
C LEU A 38 -0.06 -2.91 -1.10
N VAL A 39 1.17 -3.28 -1.43
CA VAL A 39 2.38 -2.83 -0.74
C VAL A 39 3.15 -1.86 -1.63
N GLY A 40 3.67 -0.79 -1.03
CA GLY A 40 4.54 0.16 -1.71
C GLY A 40 5.16 1.15 -0.74
N PHE A 41 5.76 2.20 -1.29
CA PHE A 41 6.55 3.16 -0.54
C PHE A 41 5.98 4.57 -0.62
N ILE A 42 6.17 5.36 0.44
CA ILE A 42 5.66 6.74 0.55
C ILE A 42 6.73 7.67 1.09
N GLU A 43 6.50 8.96 0.88
CA GLU A 43 7.32 10.03 1.42
C GLU A 43 7.28 10.11 2.95
N LYS A 44 8.37 10.59 3.56
CA LYS A 44 8.47 10.74 5.03
C LYS A 44 7.41 11.67 5.62
N ASN A 45 7.04 12.73 4.88
CA ASN A 45 6.04 13.71 5.29
C ASN A 45 4.61 13.13 5.42
N MET A 46 4.35 11.95 4.83
CA MET A 46 3.06 11.27 4.89
C MET A 46 2.88 10.45 6.18
N ALA A 47 3.95 10.17 6.92
CA ALA A 47 3.92 9.29 8.10
C ALA A 47 2.86 9.72 9.13
N SER A 48 2.84 11.02 9.48
CA SER A 48 1.88 11.59 10.42
C SER A 48 0.43 11.45 9.93
N GLN A 49 0.17 11.69 8.64
CA GLN A 49 -1.18 11.67 8.08
C GLN A 49 -1.77 10.26 7.96
N ILE A 50 -0.93 9.21 8.05
CA ILE A 50 -1.38 7.82 7.99
C ILE A 50 -1.62 7.26 9.40
N ALA A 51 -1.02 7.88 10.42
CA ALA A 51 -1.26 7.52 11.81
C ALA A 51 -2.76 7.74 12.16
N PRO A 52 -3.46 6.74 12.73
CA PRO A 52 -4.92 6.82 12.94
C PRO A 52 -5.41 8.05 13.70
N LYS A 53 -4.59 8.62 14.58
CA LYS A 53 -4.93 9.80 15.41
C LYS A 53 -4.90 11.11 14.63
N GLU A 54 -4.05 11.20 13.61
CA GLU A 54 -3.78 12.43 12.85
C GLU A 54 -4.30 12.32 11.40
N ARG A 55 -4.99 11.22 11.08
CA ARG A 55 -5.45 10.94 9.73
C ARG A 55 -6.55 11.91 9.31
N PRO A 56 -6.38 12.64 8.19
CA PRO A 56 -7.41 13.53 7.67
C PRO A 56 -8.62 12.75 7.15
N LYS A 57 -9.78 13.41 7.01
CA LYS A 57 -11.00 12.79 6.47
C LYS A 57 -10.81 12.18 5.08
N THR A 58 -10.00 12.85 4.26
CA THR A 58 -9.55 12.37 2.95
C THR A 58 -8.04 12.50 2.91
N LEU A 59 -7.36 11.45 2.48
CA LEU A 59 -5.91 11.36 2.38
C LEU A 59 -5.54 11.07 0.93
N ARG A 60 -4.86 12.02 0.29
CA ARG A 60 -4.26 11.77 -1.03
C ARG A 60 -2.91 11.10 -0.83
N LEU A 61 -2.77 9.88 -1.33
CA LEU A 61 -1.58 9.05 -1.21
C LEU A 61 -0.90 8.90 -2.57
N PHE A 62 0.42 9.04 -2.58
CA PHE A 62 1.28 8.67 -3.70
C PHE A 62 2.09 7.45 -3.31
N LEU A 63 1.76 6.30 -3.89
CA LEU A 63 2.38 5.03 -3.57
C LEU A 63 3.41 4.67 -4.65
N HIS A 64 4.69 4.67 -4.28
CA HIS A 64 5.81 4.34 -5.14
C HIS A 64 6.02 2.83 -5.19
N SER A 65 6.34 2.31 -6.37
CA SER A 65 6.62 0.88 -6.60
C SER A 65 7.91 0.38 -5.95
N SER A 66 8.84 1.28 -5.63
CA SER A 66 10.15 0.95 -5.04
C SER A 66 10.59 1.99 -4.02
N SER A 67 11.42 1.58 -3.07
CA SER A 67 12.05 2.48 -2.10
C SER A 67 12.98 3.49 -2.79
N SER A 68 12.99 4.72 -2.30
CA SER A 68 13.96 5.76 -2.70
C SER A 68 14.25 6.70 -1.52
N ASP A 69 15.17 7.64 -1.69
CA ASP A 69 15.42 8.69 -0.69
C ASP A 69 14.18 9.57 -0.45
N GLU A 70 13.38 9.79 -1.51
CA GLU A 70 12.13 10.55 -1.47
C GLU A 70 11.01 9.73 -0.80
N ALA A 71 10.91 8.44 -1.10
CA ALA A 71 9.88 7.53 -0.60
C ALA A 71 10.50 6.32 0.13
N PRO A 72 10.99 6.49 1.38
CA PRO A 72 11.67 5.42 2.09
C PRO A 72 10.76 4.60 3.02
N LEU A 73 9.52 5.04 3.24
CA LEU A 73 8.62 4.40 4.21
C LEU A 73 7.73 3.38 3.50
N ILE A 74 7.73 2.14 3.97
CA ILE A 74 6.84 1.09 3.45
C ILE A 74 5.44 1.21 4.08
N VAL A 75 4.42 1.02 3.26
CA VAL A 75 3.02 0.93 3.70
C VAL A 75 2.26 -0.15 2.97
N ALA A 76 1.21 -0.64 3.62
CA ALA A 76 0.27 -1.58 3.05
C ALA A 76 -1.15 -0.98 3.06
N VAL A 77 -1.83 -1.04 1.92
CA VAL A 77 -3.20 -0.54 1.76
C VAL A 77 -4.13 -1.72 1.43
N PRO A 78 -5.22 -1.95 2.19
CA PRO A 78 -6.15 -3.02 1.88
C PRO A 78 -6.80 -2.85 0.50
N LEU A 79 -6.81 -3.90 -0.33
CA LEU A 79 -7.41 -3.86 -1.68
C LEU A 79 -8.90 -3.51 -1.63
N GLU A 80 -9.63 -4.01 -0.64
CA GLU A 80 -11.04 -3.67 -0.42
C GLU A 80 -11.25 -2.16 -0.24
N LYS A 81 -10.28 -1.50 0.42
CA LYS A 81 -10.32 -0.05 0.62
C LYS A 81 -10.14 0.68 -0.71
N LEU A 82 -9.29 0.15 -1.60
CA LEU A 82 -9.06 0.71 -2.93
C LEU A 82 -10.28 0.58 -3.82
N MET A 83 -10.99 -0.54 -3.70
CA MET A 83 -12.24 -0.75 -4.43
C MET A 83 -13.34 0.19 -3.94
N ALA A 84 -13.38 0.50 -2.63
CA ALA A 84 -14.40 1.35 -2.03
C ALA A 84 -14.19 2.86 -2.27
N ASP A 85 -12.94 3.33 -2.24
CA ASP A 85 -12.63 4.77 -2.25
C ASP A 85 -12.36 5.35 -3.64
N GLN A 86 -12.38 4.51 -4.69
CA GLN A 86 -11.92 4.70 -6.07
C GLN A 86 -10.54 4.08 -6.34
N MET A 87 -10.45 3.37 -7.46
CA MET A 87 -9.24 2.67 -7.87
C MET A 87 -8.04 3.63 -8.05
N PRO A 88 -6.82 3.21 -7.63
CA PRO A 88 -5.60 3.96 -7.87
C PRO A 88 -5.43 4.30 -9.36
N ARG A 89 -5.00 5.53 -9.63
CA ARG A 89 -4.62 5.96 -10.97
C ARG A 89 -3.11 5.95 -11.07
N GLN A 90 -2.59 5.33 -12.13
CA GLN A 90 -1.18 5.45 -12.44
C GLN A 90 -0.87 6.90 -12.83
N ARG A 91 0.08 7.52 -12.13
CA ARG A 91 0.62 8.82 -12.48
C ARG A 91 1.80 8.61 -13.42
N ASP A 92 1.73 9.21 -14.61
CA ASP A 92 2.85 9.18 -15.54
C ASP A 92 4.00 10.01 -14.97
N SER A 93 5.14 9.36 -14.72
CA SER A 93 6.33 10.00 -14.18
C SER A 93 7.20 10.64 -15.27
N GLY A 94 6.85 10.46 -16.56
CA GLY A 94 7.64 10.91 -17.71
C GLY A 94 9.00 10.22 -17.87
N LYS A 95 9.41 9.39 -16.89
CA LYS A 95 10.63 8.58 -16.89
C LYS A 95 10.26 7.14 -17.21
N ARG A 96 10.71 6.62 -18.36
CA ARG A 96 10.40 5.24 -18.80
C ARG A 96 10.80 4.16 -17.78
N ASP A 97 11.86 4.39 -17.02
CA ASP A 97 12.44 3.43 -16.07
C ASP A 97 12.40 3.92 -14.60
N GLY A 98 11.64 4.98 -14.31
CA GLY A 98 11.48 5.48 -12.93
C GLY A 98 10.32 4.80 -12.21
N PRO A 99 10.30 4.80 -10.85
CA PRO A 99 9.25 4.11 -10.09
C PRO A 99 7.86 4.53 -10.57
N VAL A 100 6.98 3.54 -10.70
CA VAL A 100 5.57 3.83 -10.90
C VAL A 100 5.04 4.45 -9.62
N VAL A 101 4.16 5.42 -9.78
CA VAL A 101 3.46 6.07 -8.68
C VAL A 101 1.97 5.90 -8.91
N LEU A 102 1.30 5.30 -7.93
CA LEU A 102 -0.16 5.26 -7.88
C LEU A 102 -0.64 6.43 -7.05
N GLU A 103 -1.54 7.21 -7.63
CA GLU A 103 -2.25 8.28 -6.94
C GLU A 103 -3.62 7.77 -6.49
N MET A 104 -3.95 8.03 -5.23
CA MET A 104 -5.12 7.45 -4.55
C MET A 104 -5.72 8.45 -3.57
N ASP A 105 -7.04 8.60 -3.57
CA ASP A 105 -7.75 9.42 -2.58
C ASP A 105 -8.47 8.49 -1.59
N LEU A 106 -7.87 8.30 -0.42
CA LEU A 106 -8.38 7.39 0.61
C LEU A 106 -9.26 8.14 1.61
N GLN A 107 -10.47 7.66 1.85
CA GLN A 107 -11.38 8.21 2.85
C GLN A 107 -11.09 7.57 4.22
N SER A 108 -11.13 8.35 5.29
CA SER A 108 -10.92 7.82 6.65
C SER A 108 -12.03 6.87 7.11
N THR A 109 -13.24 7.01 6.58
CA THR A 109 -14.36 6.11 6.83
C THR A 109 -14.48 5.08 5.71
N MET A 110 -14.57 3.80 6.05
CA MET A 110 -15.00 2.78 5.09
C MET A 110 -16.51 2.91 4.95
N THR A 111 -16.99 3.53 3.86
CA THR A 111 -18.43 3.58 3.58
C THR A 111 -18.88 2.16 3.26
N ARG A 112 -19.37 1.42 4.26
CA ARG A 112 -20.10 0.17 4.04
C ARG A 112 -21.39 0.51 3.28
N LYS A 113 -21.35 0.43 1.96
CA LYS A 113 -22.51 0.06 1.16
C LYS A 113 -22.08 -1.02 0.18
N GLY A 114 -22.10 -2.26 0.66
CA GLY A 114 -22.30 -3.37 -0.25
C GLY A 114 -23.67 -3.22 -0.92
N PRO A 115 -23.86 -3.78 -2.13
CA PRO A 115 -25.18 -3.79 -2.75
C PRO A 115 -26.16 -4.50 -1.81
N ILE A 116 -27.23 -3.79 -1.44
CA ILE A 116 -28.42 -4.42 -0.88
C ILE A 116 -29.09 -5.08 -2.08
N SER A 117 -28.90 -6.39 -2.26
CA SER A 117 -29.78 -7.17 -3.12
C SER A 117 -31.15 -7.20 -2.44
N GLN A 118 -32.13 -6.53 -3.05
CA GLN A 118 -33.55 -6.81 -2.86
C GLN A 118 -33.99 -7.86 -3.87
#